data_AF-A0ABC9NI17-F1
#
_entry.id   AF-A0ABC9NI17-F1
#
_cell.length_a   1.000
_cell.length_b   1.000
_cell.length_c   1.000
_cell.angle_alpha   90.00
_cell.angle_beta   90.00
_cell.angle_gamma   90.00
#
_symmetry.space_group_name_H-M   'P 1'
#
loop_
_entity.id
_entity.type
_entity.pdbx_description
1 polymer ?
#
loop_
_entity_poly.entity_id
_entity_poly.type
_entity_poly.pdbx_seq_one_letter_code
_entity_poly.pdbx_strand_id
1 'polypeptide(L)'
;MNLYKYGIIYNGQSGMSIVGIANPDLKWEKNKTWNIGLDLSFIDRISVTFDYYQRKTSDLIYDLPVSQVGGYYDGNYGYTTPQNIGSLKNSGFELTITSTNFRNKDFTWTTSLNMAHNSNKLTKLDGQQNEIVSGPLIHRVGEPYYSYYVYEYAGVDAETGKEMFYLNDGTENARKTTTNISEANKTIVGKHQASIEGGLTNNLKWKFIDLGFTFTYSLGGDAFDYSTWQHSNGGSYLYGGAVPTYYDISKMWTGPGDTNATLPKFEYGSAASLSSRWLMPTDYLRLKNLTLGVSIPQNYISKLGLSKARIYFSGSNLLTWKSKDLFVDPEMRVDGLCTFETPALRTYTFGIELNF
;
A
#
# COMPACT_ATOMS: atom_id res chain seq x y z
N MET A 1 -12.15 34.98 3.54
CA MET A 1 -13.54 34.56 3.86
C MET A 1 -13.43 33.31 4.72
N ASN A 2 -14.23 33.17 5.78
CA ASN A 2 -14.13 32.06 6.72
C ASN A 2 -15.19 31.00 6.41
N LEU A 3 -14.84 29.73 6.63
CA LEU A 3 -15.78 28.62 6.57
C LEU A 3 -16.34 28.38 7.97
N TYR A 4 -17.65 28.15 8.06
CA TYR A 4 -18.36 27.98 9.33
C TYR A 4 -19.03 26.62 9.39
N LYS A 5 -19.02 25.99 10.57
CA LYS A 5 -19.81 24.80 10.88
C LYS A 5 -20.73 25.10 12.05
N TYR A 6 -21.99 24.72 11.88
CA TYR A 6 -23.04 24.82 12.90
C TYR A 6 -23.17 23.47 13.62
N GLY A 7 -23.71 23.48 14.85
CA GLY A 7 -23.88 22.26 15.64
C GLY A 7 -22.65 21.86 16.47
N ILE A 8 -21.70 22.78 16.64
CA ILE A 8 -20.55 22.56 17.53
C ILE A 8 -20.99 22.80 18.97
N ILE A 9 -20.85 21.79 19.82
CA ILE A 9 -21.29 21.89 21.22
C ILE A 9 -20.20 22.55 22.05
N TYR A 10 -20.51 23.69 22.66
CA TYR A 10 -19.67 24.35 23.66
C TYR A 10 -20.46 24.47 24.96
N ASN A 11 -19.92 23.92 26.04
CA ASN A 11 -20.58 23.88 27.36
C ASN A 11 -22.02 23.33 27.33
N GLY A 12 -22.25 22.26 26.56
CA GLY A 12 -23.56 21.62 26.42
C GLY A 12 -24.58 22.38 25.56
N GLN A 13 -24.19 23.50 24.94
CA GLN A 13 -25.04 24.30 24.06
C GLN A 13 -24.54 24.22 22.62
N SER A 14 -25.47 24.15 21.66
CA SER A 14 -25.16 24.16 20.24
C SER A 14 -24.74 25.55 19.77
N GLY A 15 -23.60 25.64 19.10
CA GLY A 15 -23.02 26.88 18.60
C GLY A 15 -22.50 26.76 17.16
N MET A 16 -21.87 27.85 16.71
CA MET A 16 -21.19 27.95 15.42
C MET A 16 -19.70 28.13 15.68
N SER A 17 -18.86 27.48 14.87
CA SER A 17 -17.42 27.68 14.92
C SER A 17 -16.83 27.90 13.53
N ILE A 18 -15.70 28.61 13.48
CA ILE A 18 -14.93 28.80 12.25
C ILE A 18 -14.11 27.53 12.03
N VAL A 19 -14.33 26.83 10.93
CA VAL A 19 -13.68 25.54 10.64
C VAL A 19 -12.55 25.63 9.62
N GLY A 20 -12.30 26.81 9.08
CA GLY A 20 -11.15 27.02 8.20
C GLY A 20 -11.19 28.34 7.45
N ILE A 21 -10.14 28.55 6.67
CA ILE A 21 -9.97 29.69 5.78
C ILE A 21 -10.44 29.26 4.39
N ALA A 22 -11.39 29.99 3.82
CA ALA A 22 -11.80 29.75 2.44
C ALA A 22 -10.70 30.21 1.48
N ASN A 23 -10.47 29.39 0.45
CA ASN A 23 -9.59 29.72 -0.65
C ASN A 23 -10.42 30.08 -1.91
N PRO A 24 -10.68 31.37 -2.19
CA PRO A 24 -11.47 31.77 -3.36
C PRO A 24 -10.75 31.51 -4.69
N ASP A 25 -9.43 31.30 -4.66
CA ASP A 25 -8.59 31.03 -5.84
C ASP A 25 -8.50 29.53 -6.16
N LEU A 26 -9.25 28.69 -5.43
CA LEU A 26 -9.28 27.26 -5.65
C LEU A 26 -9.79 26.94 -7.07
N LYS A 27 -9.02 26.14 -7.79
CA LYS A 27 -9.25 25.73 -9.17
C LYS A 27 -9.10 24.23 -9.30
N TRP A 28 -9.50 23.70 -10.45
CA TRP A 28 -9.33 22.27 -10.77
C TRP A 28 -7.84 21.90 -10.88
N GLU A 29 -7.52 20.70 -10.40
CA GLU A 29 -6.24 20.05 -10.73
C GLU A 29 -6.14 19.84 -12.24
N LYS A 30 -4.95 20.09 -12.79
CA LYS A 30 -4.68 19.92 -14.22
C LYS A 30 -3.82 18.71 -14.45
N ASN A 31 -4.30 17.81 -15.28
CA ASN A 31 -3.59 16.60 -15.64
C ASN A 31 -3.15 16.65 -17.11
N LYS A 32 -1.85 16.50 -17.35
CA LYS A 32 -1.26 16.40 -18.70
C LYS A 32 -0.58 15.06 -18.85
N THR A 33 -1.20 14.17 -19.63
CA THR A 33 -0.67 12.85 -19.94
C THR A 33 -0.11 12.82 -21.34
N TRP A 34 1.01 12.12 -21.52
CA TRP A 34 1.45 11.64 -22.82
C TRP A 34 1.68 10.13 -22.73
N ASN A 35 1.38 9.42 -23.80
CA ASN A 35 1.55 7.97 -23.93
C ASN A 35 2.10 7.61 -25.31
N ILE A 36 2.84 6.51 -25.38
CA ILE A 36 3.27 5.86 -26.62
C ILE A 36 3.03 4.37 -26.41
N GLY A 37 2.27 3.76 -27.31
CA GLY A 37 1.92 2.34 -27.28
C GLY A 37 2.46 1.59 -28.49
N LEU A 38 2.70 0.30 -28.32
CA LEU A 38 3.08 -0.65 -29.37
C LEU A 38 2.25 -1.93 -29.25
N ASP A 39 1.55 -2.27 -30.32
CA ASP A 39 0.78 -3.51 -30.43
C ASP A 39 1.40 -4.43 -31.47
N LEU A 40 1.77 -5.64 -31.04
CA LEU A 40 2.34 -6.67 -31.88
C LEU A 40 1.50 -7.94 -31.79
N SER A 41 1.26 -8.57 -32.93
CA SER A 41 0.58 -9.86 -33.00
C SER A 41 1.42 -10.84 -33.82
N PHE A 42 1.62 -12.03 -33.26
CA PHE A 42 2.43 -13.09 -33.85
C PHE A 42 1.56 -14.34 -34.02
N ILE A 43 1.67 -14.97 -35.20
CA ILE A 43 1.12 -16.30 -35.52
C ILE A 43 -0.36 -16.49 -35.13
N ASP A 44 -1.14 -15.41 -35.09
CA ASP A 44 -2.53 -15.35 -34.63
C ASP A 44 -2.79 -15.98 -33.24
N ARG A 45 -1.74 -16.09 -32.42
CA ARG A 45 -1.82 -16.73 -31.10
C ARG A 45 -1.21 -15.91 -29.97
N ILE A 46 -0.23 -15.06 -30.26
CA ILE A 46 0.45 -14.27 -29.25
C ILE A 46 0.24 -12.79 -29.58
N SER A 47 -0.36 -12.04 -28.67
CA SER A 47 -0.47 -10.59 -28.74
C SER A 47 0.34 -9.97 -27.61
N VAL A 48 1.13 -8.96 -27.94
CA VAL A 48 1.93 -8.17 -27.01
C VAL A 48 1.52 -6.72 -27.16
N THR A 49 1.07 -6.11 -26.07
CA THR A 49 0.78 -4.68 -25.98
C THR A 49 1.74 -4.09 -24.96
N PHE A 50 2.49 -3.06 -25.36
CA PHE A 50 3.37 -2.32 -24.49
C PHE A 50 2.99 -0.84 -24.54
N ASP A 51 2.76 -0.25 -23.38
CA ASP A 51 2.48 1.17 -23.23
C ASP A 51 3.52 1.80 -22.31
N TYR A 52 4.11 2.91 -22.75
CA TYR A 52 4.86 3.81 -21.89
C TYR A 52 4.08 5.10 -21.72
N TYR A 53 3.96 5.56 -20.48
CA TYR A 53 3.28 6.81 -20.18
C TYR A 53 4.07 7.70 -19.25
N GLN A 54 3.79 8.98 -19.35
CA GLN A 54 4.10 9.92 -18.29
C GLN A 54 2.96 10.92 -18.13
N ARG A 55 2.56 11.09 -16.88
CA ARG A 55 1.47 11.93 -16.43
C ARG A 55 2.01 13.01 -15.51
N LYS A 56 1.78 14.27 -15.86
CA LYS A 56 2.10 15.42 -15.01
C LYS A 56 0.81 15.99 -14.44
N THR A 57 0.65 15.93 -13.14
CA THR A 57 -0.44 16.60 -12.43
C THR A 57 0.11 17.92 -11.87
N SER A 58 -0.60 19.01 -12.11
CA SER A 58 -0.25 20.36 -11.65
C SER A 58 -1.47 21.01 -11.01
N ASP A 59 -1.24 22.05 -10.20
CA ASP A 59 -2.30 22.68 -9.41
C ASP A 59 -2.99 21.67 -8.47
N LEU A 60 -2.21 20.76 -7.85
CA LEU A 60 -2.75 19.74 -6.93
C LEU A 60 -3.52 20.40 -5.79
N ILE A 61 -4.68 19.87 -5.44
CA ILE A 61 -5.44 20.31 -4.29
C ILE A 61 -4.86 19.61 -3.07
N TYR A 62 -4.08 20.34 -2.28
CA TYR A 62 -3.48 19.87 -1.04
C TYR A 62 -4.10 20.59 0.14
N ASP A 63 -4.51 19.82 1.15
CA ASP A 63 -4.96 20.35 2.44
C ASP A 63 -3.73 20.79 3.25
N LEU A 64 -3.27 22.01 2.97
CA LEU A 64 -2.06 22.56 3.59
C LEU A 64 -2.28 22.83 5.07
N PRO A 65 -1.44 22.29 5.98
CA PRO A 65 -1.46 22.67 7.37
C PRO A 65 -1.22 24.18 7.54
N VAL A 66 -2.15 24.87 8.19
CA VAL A 66 -2.04 26.29 8.52
C VAL A 66 -1.75 26.51 10.00
N SER A 67 -1.17 27.66 10.33
CA SER A 67 -0.78 28.02 11.69
C SER A 67 -1.94 27.88 12.68
N GLN A 68 -1.66 27.26 13.83
CA GLN A 68 -2.64 27.09 14.90
C GLN A 68 -2.99 28.40 15.64
N VAL A 69 -2.18 29.44 15.47
CA VAL A 69 -2.39 30.76 16.11
C VAL A 69 -3.77 31.36 15.75
N GLY A 70 -4.32 31.00 14.59
CA GLY A 70 -5.62 31.51 14.13
C GLY A 70 -6.84 31.02 14.92
N GLY A 71 -6.71 29.99 15.79
CA GLY A 71 -7.77 29.56 16.69
C GLY A 71 -9.01 28.98 16.00
N TYR A 72 -8.86 28.36 14.83
CA TYR A 72 -9.95 27.69 14.13
C TYR A 72 -10.45 26.47 14.92
N TYR A 73 -11.57 25.87 14.56
CA TYR A 73 -12.11 24.68 15.22
C TYR A 73 -12.14 23.53 14.23
N ASP A 74 -11.41 22.46 14.53
CA ASP A 74 -11.60 21.16 13.90
C ASP A 74 -11.57 20.08 14.99
N GLY A 75 -12.33 19.00 14.79
CA GLY A 75 -12.35 17.85 15.69
C GLY A 75 -11.08 16.99 15.59
N ASN A 76 -10.22 17.26 14.61
CA ASN A 76 -8.93 16.62 14.42
C ASN A 76 -7.79 17.61 14.69
N TYR A 77 -6.66 17.09 15.17
CA TYR A 77 -5.49 17.86 15.58
C TYR A 77 -4.77 18.51 14.37
N GLY A 78 -5.23 19.69 13.95
CA GLY A 78 -4.54 20.54 12.98
C GLY A 78 -5.48 21.22 11.98
N TYR A 79 -5.23 22.49 11.68
CA TYR A 79 -6.01 23.23 10.68
C TYR A 79 -5.39 23.04 9.32
N THR A 80 -6.20 22.71 8.32
CA THR A 80 -5.77 22.71 6.92
C THR A 80 -6.62 23.65 6.09
N THR A 81 -6.08 24.10 4.97
CA THR A 81 -6.87 24.81 3.95
C THR A 81 -6.53 24.23 2.58
N PRO A 82 -7.54 23.86 1.77
CA PRO A 82 -7.29 23.32 0.44
C PRO A 82 -6.69 24.42 -0.44
N GLN A 83 -5.52 24.14 -1.00
CA GLN A 83 -4.84 25.05 -1.93
C GLN A 83 -4.32 24.29 -3.13
N ASN A 84 -4.30 24.96 -4.29
CA ASN A 84 -3.68 24.44 -5.49
C ASN A 84 -2.17 24.58 -5.42
N ILE A 85 -1.51 23.65 -4.74
CA ILE A 85 -0.08 23.66 -4.52
C ILE A 85 0.53 22.30 -4.77
N GLY A 86 1.67 22.37 -5.44
CA GLY A 86 2.45 21.22 -5.81
C GLY A 86 2.17 20.68 -7.21
N SER A 87 3.04 19.77 -7.62
CA SER A 87 2.95 19.09 -8.91
C SER A 87 3.55 17.69 -8.80
N LEU A 88 2.85 16.68 -9.31
CA LEU A 88 3.32 15.30 -9.37
C LEU A 88 3.71 14.93 -10.79
N LYS A 89 4.68 14.03 -10.90
CA LYS A 89 4.99 13.30 -12.11
C LYS A 89 4.83 11.81 -11.81
N ASN A 90 3.95 11.13 -12.54
CA ASN A 90 3.92 9.68 -12.63
C ASN A 90 4.51 9.28 -13.97
N SER A 91 5.37 8.29 -14.00
CA SER A 91 5.87 7.69 -15.24
C SER A 91 6.02 6.20 -15.07
N GLY A 92 5.66 5.45 -16.10
CA GLY A 92 5.55 4.02 -15.99
C GLY A 92 5.43 3.34 -17.33
N PHE A 93 5.48 2.02 -17.28
CA PHE A 93 5.14 1.18 -18.41
C PHE A 93 4.14 0.11 -18.00
N GLU A 94 3.37 -0.35 -18.98
CA GLU A 94 2.46 -1.47 -18.88
C GLU A 94 2.78 -2.43 -20.02
N LEU A 95 2.92 -3.70 -19.70
CA LEU A 95 3.17 -4.78 -20.64
C LEU A 95 2.08 -5.83 -20.45
N THR A 96 1.37 -6.14 -21.52
CA THR A 96 0.42 -7.24 -21.58
C THR A 96 0.85 -8.23 -22.65
N ILE A 97 1.00 -9.49 -22.24
CA ILE A 97 1.26 -10.61 -23.16
C ILE A 97 0.09 -11.57 -23.03
N THR A 98 -0.65 -11.75 -24.11
CA THR A 98 -1.72 -12.74 -24.20
C THR A 98 -1.34 -13.82 -25.19
N SER A 99 -1.43 -15.07 -24.75
CA SER A 99 -1.15 -16.25 -25.55
C SER A 99 -2.38 -17.16 -25.60
N THR A 100 -2.74 -17.59 -26.81
CA THR A 100 -3.58 -18.76 -27.05
C THR A 100 -2.68 -19.99 -27.13
N ASN A 101 -2.44 -20.61 -25.97
CA ASN A 101 -1.56 -21.76 -25.85
C ASN A 101 -2.09 -22.95 -26.66
N PHE A 102 -3.41 -23.16 -26.62
CA PHE A 102 -4.06 -24.24 -27.36
C PHE A 102 -5.44 -23.83 -27.83
N ARG A 103 -5.80 -24.22 -29.06
CA ARG A 103 -7.13 -23.97 -29.64
C ARG A 103 -7.50 -25.08 -30.61
N ASN A 104 -8.46 -25.91 -30.23
CA ASN A 104 -9.17 -26.81 -31.13
C ASN A 104 -10.68 -26.78 -30.80
N LYS A 105 -11.46 -27.66 -31.44
CA LYS A 105 -12.92 -27.73 -31.28
C LYS A 105 -13.36 -28.04 -29.83
N ASP A 106 -12.58 -28.84 -29.11
CA ASP A 106 -12.95 -29.39 -27.81
C ASP A 106 -12.20 -28.73 -26.65
N PHE A 107 -11.05 -28.11 -26.90
CA PHE A 107 -10.17 -27.57 -25.88
C PHE A 107 -9.60 -26.21 -26.32
N THR A 108 -9.76 -25.22 -25.46
CA THR A 108 -9.12 -23.91 -25.60
C THR A 108 -8.44 -23.52 -24.31
N TRP A 109 -7.21 -23.04 -24.40
CA TRP A 109 -6.47 -22.49 -23.27
C TRP A 109 -5.83 -21.17 -23.68
N THR A 110 -6.18 -20.12 -22.94
CA THR A 110 -5.54 -18.81 -23.04
C THR A 110 -4.88 -18.43 -21.72
N THR A 111 -3.73 -17.75 -21.83
CA THR A 111 -3.01 -17.15 -20.71
C THR A 111 -2.79 -15.67 -21.03
N SER A 112 -3.00 -14.79 -20.06
CA SER A 112 -2.67 -13.38 -20.16
C SER A 112 -1.83 -12.98 -18.95
N LEU A 113 -0.62 -12.51 -19.22
CA LEU A 113 0.26 -11.89 -18.23
C LEU A 113 0.17 -10.38 -18.41
N ASN A 114 -0.16 -9.66 -17.35
CA ASN A 114 0.03 -8.22 -17.29
C ASN A 114 1.10 -7.88 -16.24
N MET A 115 1.84 -6.81 -16.54
CA MET A 115 2.93 -6.29 -15.73
C MET A 115 2.92 -4.77 -15.85
N ALA A 116 2.99 -4.08 -14.73
CA ALA A 116 3.05 -2.64 -14.66
C ALA A 116 4.17 -2.19 -13.72
N HIS A 117 4.83 -1.10 -14.09
CA HIS A 117 5.72 -0.34 -13.23
C HIS A 117 5.29 1.11 -13.26
N ASN A 118 5.15 1.74 -12.09
CA ASN A 118 4.87 3.16 -11.98
C ASN A 118 5.78 3.79 -10.94
N SER A 119 6.46 4.84 -11.34
CA SER A 119 7.24 5.70 -10.44
C SER A 119 6.51 7.02 -10.26
N ASN A 120 6.23 7.38 -9.01
CA ASN A 120 5.74 8.70 -8.65
C ASN A 120 6.89 9.59 -8.18
N LYS A 121 6.80 10.88 -8.48
CA LYS A 121 7.75 11.89 -8.02
C LYS A 121 7.04 13.21 -7.75
N LEU A 122 7.29 13.79 -6.59
CA LEU A 122 6.90 15.15 -6.25
C LEU A 122 7.88 16.13 -6.92
N THR A 123 7.35 16.99 -7.80
CA THR A 123 8.15 17.93 -8.60
C THR A 123 8.13 19.35 -8.08
N LYS A 124 7.12 19.69 -7.29
CA LYS A 124 6.95 21.00 -6.64
C LYS A 124 6.01 20.84 -5.45
N LEU A 125 6.19 21.65 -4.41
CA LEU A 125 5.20 21.91 -3.34
C LEU A 125 4.61 23.32 -3.54
N ASP A 126 4.65 24.18 -2.52
CA ASP A 126 4.17 25.57 -2.55
C ASP A 126 5.14 26.56 -3.23
N GLY A 127 6.39 26.14 -3.46
CA GLY A 127 7.44 26.96 -4.04
C GLY A 127 8.25 27.76 -3.02
N GLN A 128 7.94 27.66 -1.73
CA GLN A 128 8.73 28.20 -0.62
C GLN A 128 9.38 27.07 0.19
N GLN A 129 8.64 25.99 0.42
CA GLN A 129 9.08 24.78 1.09
C GLN A 129 9.42 23.70 0.07
N ASN A 130 10.45 22.90 0.38
CA ASN A 130 10.85 21.74 -0.42
C ASN A 130 10.50 20.41 0.26
N GLU A 131 10.07 20.44 1.52
CA GLU A 131 9.65 19.24 2.24
C GLU A 131 8.59 19.53 3.31
N ILE A 132 7.71 18.55 3.53
CA ILE A 132 6.73 18.52 4.63
C ILE A 132 6.83 17.14 5.29
N VAL A 133 7.13 17.11 6.59
CA VAL A 133 7.19 15.87 7.38
C VAL A 133 5.87 15.67 8.12
N SER A 134 5.31 14.47 8.01
CA SER A 134 4.07 14.08 8.70
C SER A 134 4.22 12.67 9.26
N GLY A 135 4.43 12.56 10.58
CA GLY A 135 4.64 11.29 11.26
C GLY A 135 5.87 10.53 10.70
N PRO A 136 5.70 9.29 10.20
CA PRO A 136 6.78 8.51 9.59
C PRO A 136 6.97 8.82 8.09
N LEU A 137 6.23 9.77 7.52
CA LEU A 137 6.26 10.10 6.11
C LEU A 137 6.86 11.49 5.85
N ILE A 138 7.41 11.66 4.65
CA ILE A 138 7.83 12.95 4.12
C ILE A 138 7.32 13.15 2.69
N HIS A 139 6.86 14.37 2.40
CA HIS A 139 6.62 14.87 1.06
C HIS A 139 7.81 15.75 0.67
N ARG A 140 8.80 15.22 -0.05
CA ARG A 140 10.02 15.97 -0.45
C ARG A 140 10.09 16.13 -1.96
N VAL A 141 10.36 17.36 -2.43
CA VAL A 141 10.60 17.62 -3.86
C VAL A 141 11.79 16.80 -4.33
N GLY A 142 11.61 16.01 -5.39
CA GLY A 142 12.63 15.08 -5.88
C GLY A 142 12.31 13.62 -5.60
N GLU A 143 11.50 13.33 -4.59
CA GLU A 143 11.22 12.00 -4.08
C GLU A 143 9.80 11.54 -4.40
N PRO A 144 9.49 10.24 -4.25
CA PRO A 144 8.10 9.77 -4.28
C PRO A 144 7.22 10.54 -3.29
N TYR A 145 5.97 10.80 -3.66
CA TYR A 145 5.07 11.62 -2.86
C TYR A 145 4.94 11.11 -1.43
N TYR A 146 4.79 9.79 -1.25
CA TYR A 146 4.96 9.14 0.04
C TYR A 146 6.37 8.55 0.12
N SER A 147 7.16 8.97 1.09
CA SER A 147 8.48 8.40 1.38
C SER A 147 8.57 8.17 2.88
N TYR A 148 9.04 7.00 3.33
CA TYR A 148 9.22 6.76 4.76
C TYR A 148 10.45 7.52 5.25
N TYR A 149 10.27 8.41 6.23
CA TYR A 149 11.31 9.27 6.78
C TYR A 149 11.44 9.05 8.28
N VAL A 150 12.37 8.16 8.64
CA VAL A 150 12.51 7.60 9.99
C VAL A 150 13.99 7.33 10.30
N TYR A 151 14.32 6.94 11.53
CA TYR A 151 15.69 6.54 11.88
C TYR A 151 16.04 5.19 11.22
N GLU A 152 17.24 5.05 10.67
CA GLU A 152 17.69 3.76 10.11
C GLU A 152 18.17 2.86 11.26
N TYR A 153 17.43 1.81 11.53
CA TYR A 153 17.73 0.84 12.59
C TYR A 153 18.94 -0.03 12.22
N ALA A 154 19.86 -0.17 13.16
CA ALA A 154 21.11 -0.93 12.99
C ALA A 154 21.15 -2.24 13.79
N GLY A 155 20.12 -2.53 14.59
CA GLY A 155 20.04 -3.74 15.40
C GLY A 155 19.95 -3.46 16.90
N VAL A 156 20.28 -4.48 17.69
CA VAL A 156 20.32 -4.42 19.16
C VAL A 156 21.76 -4.46 19.61
N ASP A 157 22.14 -3.56 20.52
CA ASP A 157 23.45 -3.57 21.16
C ASP A 157 23.57 -4.80 22.07
N ALA A 158 24.53 -5.69 21.78
CA ALA A 158 24.66 -6.98 22.47
C ALA A 158 25.02 -6.85 23.96
N GLU A 159 25.66 -5.76 24.37
CA GLU A 159 26.07 -5.55 25.77
C GLU A 159 24.97 -4.93 26.62
N THR A 160 24.21 -3.99 26.05
CA THR A 160 23.25 -3.17 26.80
C THR A 160 21.79 -3.48 26.50
N GLY A 161 21.52 -4.24 25.42
CA GLY A 161 20.19 -4.58 24.93
C GLY A 161 19.44 -3.40 24.30
N LYS A 162 20.09 -2.25 24.10
CA LYS A 162 19.47 -1.04 23.55
C LYS A 162 19.34 -1.11 22.03
N GLU A 163 18.36 -0.39 21.49
CA GLU A 163 18.29 -0.18 20.04
C GLU A 163 19.49 0.64 19.56
N MET A 164 20.03 0.24 18.41
CA MET A 164 21.07 0.98 17.70
C MET A 164 20.51 1.58 16.42
N PHE A 165 20.99 2.77 16.07
CA PHE A 165 20.64 3.47 14.84
C PHE A 165 21.90 3.97 14.13
N TYR A 166 21.85 4.06 12.80
CA TYR A 166 22.90 4.73 12.05
C TYR A 166 22.83 6.26 12.23
N LEU A 167 23.98 6.92 12.32
CA LEU A 167 24.06 8.37 12.53
C LEU A 167 23.40 9.17 11.40
N ASN A 168 23.61 8.76 10.15
CA ASN A 168 23.04 9.42 8.96
C ASN A 168 23.24 10.95 8.93
N ASP A 169 24.37 11.42 9.47
CA ASP A 169 24.73 12.85 9.63
C ASP A 169 25.23 13.51 8.33
N GLY A 170 25.31 12.75 7.24
CA GLY A 170 25.83 13.22 5.95
C GLY A 170 27.35 13.34 5.88
N THR A 171 28.08 12.87 6.90
CA THR A 171 29.55 12.85 6.93
C THR A 171 30.10 11.45 6.64
N GLU A 172 31.42 11.28 6.67
CA GLU A 172 32.07 9.96 6.63
C GLU A 172 31.63 9.03 7.78
N ASN A 173 31.11 9.60 8.86
CA ASN A 173 30.63 8.85 10.04
C ASN A 173 29.18 8.41 9.92
N ALA A 174 28.46 8.74 8.84
CA ALA A 174 27.02 8.47 8.69
C ALA A 174 26.65 7.00 8.94
N ARG A 175 27.56 6.06 8.67
CA ARG A 175 27.37 4.62 8.86
C ARG A 175 27.83 4.07 10.22
N LYS A 176 28.33 4.92 11.13
CA LYS A 176 28.53 4.53 12.52
C LYS A 176 27.17 4.38 13.22
N THR A 177 27.14 3.56 14.27
CA THR A 177 25.94 3.32 15.05
C THR A 177 26.01 4.04 16.40
N THR A 178 24.84 4.38 16.93
CA THR A 178 24.68 4.95 18.27
C THR A 178 23.45 4.35 18.95
N THR A 179 23.48 4.26 20.28
CA THR A 179 22.30 3.97 21.10
C THR A 179 21.62 5.26 21.60
N ASN A 180 22.23 6.43 21.36
CA ASN A 180 21.67 7.73 21.66
C ASN A 180 20.95 8.28 20.41
N ILE A 181 19.63 8.19 20.41
CA ILE A 181 18.81 8.61 19.27
C ILE A 181 18.98 10.10 18.89
N SER A 182 19.39 10.94 19.84
CA SER A 182 19.61 12.39 19.59
C SER A 182 20.82 12.66 18.70
N GLU A 183 21.72 11.69 18.54
CA GLU A 183 22.88 11.76 17.65
C GLU A 183 22.57 11.23 16.24
N ALA A 184 21.47 10.49 16.08
CA ALA A 184 21.04 9.93 14.81
C ALA A 184 20.15 10.92 14.05
N ASN A 185 20.17 10.83 12.73
CA ASN A 185 19.30 11.60 11.85
C ASN A 185 18.33 10.69 11.10
N LYS A 186 17.12 11.19 10.89
CA LYS A 186 16.14 10.52 10.03
C LYS A 186 16.59 10.58 8.58
N THR A 187 16.36 9.49 7.85
CA THR A 187 16.62 9.41 6.42
C THR A 187 15.44 8.74 5.71
N ILE A 188 15.40 8.84 4.38
CA ILE A 188 14.43 8.10 3.59
C ILE A 188 14.85 6.63 3.54
N VAL A 189 13.95 5.74 3.91
CA VAL A 189 14.17 4.29 3.96
C VAL A 189 13.04 3.55 3.24
N GLY A 190 13.34 2.37 2.71
CA GLY A 190 12.35 1.52 2.02
C GLY A 190 11.65 2.22 0.85
N LYS A 191 10.58 1.58 0.34
CA LYS A 191 9.76 2.09 -0.78
C LYS A 191 8.30 1.68 -0.62
N HIS A 192 7.39 2.62 -0.38
CA HIS A 192 5.96 2.29 -0.32
C HIS A 192 5.40 1.76 -1.66
N GLN A 193 5.99 2.18 -2.78
CA GLN A 193 5.60 1.78 -4.13
C GLN A 193 6.27 0.47 -4.51
N ALA A 194 5.45 -0.48 -4.97
CA ALA A 194 5.94 -1.69 -5.61
C ALA A 194 6.80 -1.34 -6.83
N SER A 195 7.90 -2.07 -6.99
CA SER A 195 8.74 -1.95 -8.17
C SER A 195 8.05 -2.56 -9.38
N ILE A 196 7.31 -3.65 -9.25
CA ILE A 196 6.50 -4.22 -10.33
C ILE A 196 5.24 -4.82 -9.73
N GLU A 197 4.11 -4.61 -10.39
CA GLU A 197 2.84 -5.26 -10.04
C GLU A 197 2.16 -5.83 -11.29
N GLY A 198 1.22 -6.74 -11.11
CA GLY A 198 0.46 -7.27 -12.23
C GLY A 198 -0.31 -8.53 -11.89
N GLY A 199 -0.56 -9.34 -12.92
CA GLY A 199 -1.37 -10.52 -12.79
C GLY A 199 -1.22 -11.50 -13.94
N LEU A 200 -1.58 -12.75 -13.65
CA LEU A 200 -1.57 -13.86 -14.58
C LEU A 200 -2.96 -14.49 -14.58
N THR A 201 -3.70 -14.26 -15.65
CA THR A 201 -5.01 -14.86 -15.88
C THR A 201 -4.89 -16.06 -16.81
N ASN A 202 -5.52 -17.18 -16.44
CA ASN A 202 -5.64 -18.37 -17.26
C ASN A 202 -7.10 -18.73 -17.44
N ASN A 203 -7.49 -19.03 -18.67
CA ASN A 203 -8.81 -19.53 -19.00
C ASN A 203 -8.67 -20.82 -19.80
N LEU A 204 -9.18 -21.90 -19.24
CA LEU A 204 -9.22 -23.22 -19.85
C LEU A 204 -10.68 -23.60 -20.06
N LYS A 205 -11.00 -24.11 -21.24
CA LYS A 205 -12.30 -24.67 -21.55
C LYS A 205 -12.11 -25.99 -22.23
N TRP A 206 -12.65 -27.05 -21.65
CA TRP A 206 -12.68 -28.39 -22.22
C TRP A 206 -14.13 -28.84 -22.36
N LYS A 207 -14.62 -28.86 -23.60
CA LYS A 207 -16.02 -29.13 -23.96
C LYS A 207 -16.98 -28.25 -23.15
N PHE A 208 -17.62 -28.84 -22.15
CA PHE A 208 -18.63 -28.22 -21.31
C PHE A 208 -18.10 -27.84 -19.92
N ILE A 209 -16.82 -28.08 -19.64
CA ILE A 209 -16.13 -27.70 -18.41
C ILE A 209 -15.29 -26.45 -18.68
N ASP A 210 -15.35 -25.48 -17.78
CA ASP A 210 -14.54 -24.27 -17.83
C ASP A 210 -13.81 -24.04 -16.50
N LEU A 211 -12.56 -23.62 -16.58
CA LEU A 211 -11.71 -23.26 -15.44
C LEU A 211 -11.04 -21.93 -15.74
N GLY A 212 -11.38 -20.91 -14.95
CA GLY A 212 -10.73 -19.60 -14.97
C GLY A 212 -10.00 -19.36 -13.66
N PHE A 213 -8.77 -18.87 -13.71
CA PHE A 213 -8.09 -18.39 -12.51
C PHE A 213 -7.21 -17.19 -12.80
N THR A 214 -7.09 -16.31 -11.80
CA THR A 214 -6.23 -15.13 -11.87
C THR A 214 -5.35 -15.06 -10.64
N PHE A 215 -4.05 -15.04 -10.87
CA PHE A 215 -3.07 -14.62 -9.87
C PHE A 215 -2.82 -13.11 -10.00
N THR A 216 -2.63 -12.43 -8.86
CA THR A 216 -2.13 -11.06 -8.79
C THR A 216 -0.83 -11.05 -7.98
N TYR A 217 0.14 -10.25 -8.38
CA TYR A 217 1.41 -10.14 -7.68
C TYR A 217 1.84 -8.68 -7.57
N SER A 218 2.66 -8.40 -6.55
CA SER A 218 3.33 -7.12 -6.33
C SER A 218 4.69 -7.40 -5.71
N LEU A 219 5.73 -6.73 -6.20
CA LEU A 219 7.13 -7.03 -5.89
C LEU A 219 7.95 -5.75 -5.70
N GLY A 220 8.86 -5.75 -4.71
CA GLY A 220 9.84 -4.71 -4.45
C GLY A 220 9.27 -3.46 -3.78
N GLY A 221 8.25 -3.62 -2.94
CA GLY A 221 7.69 -2.57 -2.08
C GLY A 221 7.79 -2.94 -0.59
N ASP A 222 7.52 -1.96 0.25
CA ASP A 222 7.52 -2.05 1.71
C ASP A 222 6.24 -1.43 2.27
N ALA A 223 5.81 -1.95 3.42
CA ALA A 223 4.79 -1.36 4.28
C ALA A 223 5.47 -0.92 5.57
N PHE A 224 4.95 0.14 6.20
CA PHE A 224 5.38 0.55 7.52
C PHE A 224 4.30 0.17 8.52
N ASP A 225 4.61 -0.71 9.47
CA ASP A 225 3.75 -0.94 10.63
C ASP A 225 3.71 0.35 11.44
N TYR A 226 2.61 1.10 11.40
CA TYR A 226 2.44 2.36 12.12
C TYR A 226 1.87 2.17 13.53
N SER A 227 1.40 0.96 13.84
CA SER A 227 0.97 0.57 15.19
C SER A 227 2.16 0.23 16.11
N THR A 228 3.37 0.69 15.77
CA THR A 228 4.65 0.48 16.49
C THR A 228 4.60 0.68 17.99
N TRP A 229 3.72 1.58 18.47
CA TRP A 229 3.52 1.84 19.88
C TRP A 229 3.00 0.61 20.65
N GLN A 230 2.28 -0.32 20.01
CA GLN A 230 1.89 -1.62 20.58
C GLN A 230 3.09 -2.56 20.78
N HIS A 231 4.17 -2.31 20.06
CA HIS A 231 5.41 -3.08 20.08
C HIS A 231 6.55 -2.39 20.84
N SER A 232 6.27 -1.24 21.47
CA SER A 232 7.25 -0.48 22.24
C SER A 232 7.65 -1.27 23.47
N ASN A 233 8.89 -1.77 23.51
CA ASN A 233 9.42 -2.74 24.49
C ASN A 233 9.35 -2.22 25.94
N GLY A 234 8.15 -2.19 26.52
CA GLY A 234 7.83 -1.59 27.82
C GLY A 234 7.22 -0.18 27.78
N GLY A 235 6.73 0.30 26.63
CA GLY A 235 6.03 1.58 26.55
C GLY A 235 4.63 1.56 27.17
N SER A 236 4.11 2.74 27.53
CA SER A 236 2.90 2.89 28.34
C SER A 236 1.63 2.27 27.72
N TYR A 237 1.56 2.23 26.39
CA TYR A 237 0.42 1.63 25.68
C TYR A 237 0.44 0.11 25.66
N LEU A 238 1.60 -0.52 25.88
CA LEU A 238 1.72 -1.97 25.97
C LEU A 238 0.99 -2.50 27.23
N TYR A 239 0.75 -1.64 28.23
CA TYR A 239 -0.04 -1.95 29.43
C TYR A 239 -1.56 -1.88 29.22
N GLY A 240 -2.03 -1.20 28.16
CA GLY A 240 -3.45 -1.02 27.86
C GLY A 240 -3.92 -1.66 26.55
N GLY A 241 -3.01 -2.24 25.77
CA GLY A 241 -3.26 -2.83 24.46
C GLY A 241 -2.86 -4.29 24.37
N ALA A 242 -3.33 -4.97 23.32
CA ALA A 242 -2.85 -6.30 22.98
C ALA A 242 -1.55 -6.18 22.17
N VAL A 243 -0.51 -6.89 22.59
CA VAL A 243 0.70 -7.07 21.76
C VAL A 243 0.35 -8.01 20.61
N PRO A 244 0.59 -7.63 19.35
CA PRO A 244 0.35 -8.51 18.22
C PRO A 244 1.11 -9.83 18.34
N THR A 245 0.44 -10.93 17.98
CA THR A 245 0.95 -12.29 18.16
C THR A 245 2.19 -12.62 17.35
N TYR A 246 2.48 -11.85 16.30
CA TYR A 246 3.71 -11.98 15.52
C TYR A 246 4.94 -11.36 16.22
N TYR A 247 4.75 -10.64 17.32
CA TYR A 247 5.83 -10.10 18.13
C TYR A 247 6.43 -11.21 19.01
N ASP A 248 7.46 -11.87 18.48
CA ASP A 248 8.09 -13.04 19.09
C ASP A 248 9.08 -12.66 20.20
N ILE A 249 8.62 -12.68 21.45
CA ILE A 249 9.41 -12.35 22.64
C ILE A 249 10.66 -13.23 22.81
N SER A 250 10.73 -14.42 22.18
CA SER A 250 11.93 -15.27 22.25
C SER A 250 13.13 -14.65 21.52
N LYS A 251 12.89 -13.64 20.68
CA LYS A 251 13.92 -12.87 19.97
C LYS A 251 14.39 -11.64 20.74
N MET A 252 13.87 -11.43 21.94
CA MET A 252 14.27 -10.35 22.83
C MET A 252 15.65 -10.62 23.41
N TRP A 253 16.43 -9.56 23.55
CA TRP A 253 17.73 -9.60 24.20
C TRP A 253 17.65 -10.20 25.61
N THR A 254 18.54 -11.15 25.89
CA THR A 254 18.52 -11.97 27.11
C THR A 254 19.60 -11.60 28.13
N GLY A 255 20.66 -10.88 27.74
CA GLY A 255 21.75 -10.49 28.63
C GLY A 255 23.01 -10.02 27.89
N PRO A 256 23.99 -9.42 28.61
CA PRO A 256 25.22 -8.94 27.98
C PRO A 256 25.95 -10.05 27.22
N GLY A 257 26.31 -9.76 25.97
CA GLY A 257 26.92 -10.72 25.03
C GLY A 257 25.92 -11.44 24.11
N ASP A 258 24.62 -11.17 24.22
CA ASP A 258 23.61 -11.74 23.31
C ASP A 258 23.64 -11.07 21.93
N THR A 259 24.25 -11.76 20.97
CA THR A 259 24.36 -11.32 19.57
C THR A 259 23.23 -11.80 18.67
N ASN A 260 22.28 -12.61 19.18
CA ASN A 260 21.20 -13.20 18.39
C ASN A 260 19.89 -12.42 18.50
N ALA A 261 19.81 -11.50 19.47
CA ALA A 261 18.65 -10.66 19.70
C ALA A 261 18.30 -9.79 18.49
N THR A 262 17.04 -9.82 18.08
CA THR A 262 16.50 -8.90 17.06
C THR A 262 15.47 -7.92 17.65
N LEU A 263 15.02 -8.17 18.87
CA LEU A 263 14.23 -7.24 19.66
C LEU A 263 15.08 -6.73 20.84
N PRO A 264 15.06 -5.43 21.14
CA PRO A 264 15.80 -4.85 22.25
C PRO A 264 15.20 -5.32 23.57
N LYS A 265 15.93 -5.10 24.66
CA LYS A 265 15.45 -5.41 26.01
C LYS A 265 14.12 -4.72 26.31
N PHE A 266 13.36 -5.32 27.20
CA PHE A 266 12.20 -4.66 27.81
C PHE A 266 12.67 -3.57 28.78
N GLU A 267 12.12 -2.37 28.64
CA GLU A 267 12.39 -1.23 29.50
C GLU A 267 11.08 -0.48 29.83
N TYR A 268 10.72 -0.48 31.11
CA TYR A 268 9.51 0.17 31.59
C TYR A 268 9.51 1.67 31.26
N GLY A 269 8.46 2.14 30.59
CA GLY A 269 8.33 3.53 30.15
C GLY A 269 9.11 3.86 28.87
N SER A 270 9.65 2.85 28.15
CA SER A 270 10.37 3.07 26.90
C SER A 270 9.49 3.76 25.85
N ALA A 271 10.06 4.77 25.18
CA ALA A 271 9.39 5.47 24.10
C ALA A 271 9.64 4.76 22.76
N ALA A 272 8.58 4.53 21.99
CA ALA A 272 8.70 3.99 20.63
C ALA A 272 9.42 5.00 19.73
N SER A 273 10.47 4.56 19.06
CA SER A 273 11.14 5.34 18.03
C SER A 273 10.68 4.88 16.65
N LEU A 274 10.23 5.82 15.82
CA LEU A 274 9.93 5.54 14.42
C LEU A 274 11.23 5.25 13.69
N SER A 275 11.40 4.01 13.26
CA SER A 275 12.62 3.52 12.60
C SER A 275 12.33 2.52 11.49
N SER A 276 13.33 2.22 10.67
CA SER A 276 13.23 1.22 9.60
C SER A 276 12.99 -0.20 10.10
N ARG A 277 13.09 -0.46 11.42
CA ARG A 277 12.72 -1.73 12.04
C ARG A 277 11.27 -2.15 11.77
N TRP A 278 10.40 -1.17 11.55
CA TRP A 278 8.97 -1.36 11.33
C TRP A 278 8.59 -1.51 9.84
N LEU A 279 9.59 -1.55 8.95
CA LEU A 279 9.36 -1.84 7.55
C LEU A 279 9.15 -3.35 7.36
N MET A 280 8.11 -3.69 6.60
CA MET A 280 7.77 -5.05 6.21
C MET A 280 7.75 -5.14 4.68
N PRO A 281 8.50 -6.06 4.06
CA PRO A 281 8.49 -6.22 2.60
C PRO A 281 7.11 -6.69 2.13
N THR A 282 6.52 -6.04 1.14
CA THR A 282 5.14 -6.33 0.70
C THR A 282 5.03 -7.40 -0.38
N ASP A 283 6.14 -8.04 -0.79
CA ASP A 283 6.13 -8.99 -1.89
C ASP A 283 5.08 -10.09 -1.71
N TYR A 284 4.23 -10.29 -2.72
CA TYR A 284 3.20 -11.32 -2.66
C TYR A 284 2.76 -11.84 -4.02
N LEU A 285 2.16 -13.03 -3.98
CA LEU A 285 1.39 -13.67 -5.04
C LEU A 285 0.07 -14.14 -4.44
N ARG A 286 -1.07 -13.77 -5.03
CA ARG A 286 -2.40 -14.10 -4.52
C ARG A 286 -3.25 -14.72 -5.62
N LEU A 287 -3.88 -15.87 -5.34
CA LEU A 287 -4.95 -16.40 -6.15
C LEU A 287 -6.20 -15.56 -5.92
N LYS A 288 -6.34 -14.49 -6.71
CA LYS A 288 -7.37 -13.46 -6.53
C LYS A 288 -8.75 -14.03 -6.86
N ASN A 289 -8.86 -14.76 -7.96
CA ASN A 289 -10.11 -15.38 -8.41
C ASN A 289 -9.85 -16.79 -8.95
N LEU A 290 -10.75 -17.71 -8.64
CA LEU A 290 -10.82 -19.06 -9.20
C LEU A 290 -12.28 -19.38 -9.50
N THR A 291 -12.57 -19.85 -10.70
CA THR A 291 -13.92 -20.28 -11.09
C THR A 291 -13.82 -21.60 -11.83
N LEU A 292 -14.59 -22.60 -11.39
CA LEU A 292 -14.76 -23.87 -12.06
C LEU A 292 -16.24 -24.04 -12.38
N GLY A 293 -16.55 -24.19 -13.67
CA GLY A 293 -17.91 -24.31 -14.17
C GLY A 293 -18.14 -25.56 -15.00
N VAL A 294 -19.38 -26.06 -14.95
CA VAL A 294 -19.88 -27.13 -15.80
C VAL A 294 -21.17 -26.64 -16.43
N SER A 295 -21.16 -26.46 -17.74
CA SER A 295 -22.33 -26.12 -18.55
C SER A 295 -23.06 -27.40 -18.98
N ILE A 296 -24.37 -27.46 -18.86
CA ILE A 296 -25.13 -28.65 -19.28
C ILE A 296 -25.32 -28.59 -20.80
N PRO A 297 -25.01 -29.66 -21.56
CA PRO A 297 -25.19 -29.65 -23.01
C PRO A 297 -26.63 -29.40 -23.45
N GLN A 298 -26.81 -28.65 -24.55
CA GLN A 298 -28.11 -28.13 -24.99
C GLN A 298 -29.16 -29.21 -25.25
N ASN A 299 -28.76 -30.40 -25.69
CA ASN A 299 -29.64 -31.53 -25.95
C ASN A 299 -30.39 -32.05 -24.71
N TYR A 300 -29.89 -31.77 -23.50
CA TYR A 300 -30.55 -32.16 -22.25
C TYR A 300 -31.51 -31.09 -21.73
N ILE A 301 -31.22 -29.82 -21.97
CA ILE A 301 -31.96 -28.69 -21.38
C ILE A 301 -32.92 -28.00 -22.34
N SER A 302 -32.80 -28.24 -23.66
CA SER A 302 -33.70 -27.66 -24.65
C SER A 302 -35.17 -28.05 -24.43
N LYS A 303 -35.43 -29.29 -23.97
CA LYS A 303 -36.77 -29.79 -23.63
C LYS A 303 -37.39 -29.07 -22.42
N LEU A 304 -36.57 -28.45 -21.59
CA LEU A 304 -37.00 -27.69 -20.41
C LEU A 304 -37.25 -26.21 -20.72
N GLY A 305 -37.12 -25.79 -21.98
CA GLY A 305 -37.25 -24.38 -22.37
C GLY A 305 -36.08 -23.50 -21.91
N LEU A 306 -34.90 -24.08 -21.73
CA LEU A 306 -33.70 -23.37 -21.30
C LEU A 306 -32.71 -23.19 -22.46
N SER A 307 -32.18 -21.98 -22.61
CA SER A 307 -31.10 -21.63 -23.53
C SER A 307 -29.70 -21.83 -22.93
N LYS A 308 -29.56 -21.84 -21.60
CA LYS A 308 -28.31 -22.17 -20.89
C LYS A 308 -28.59 -22.68 -19.48
N ALA A 309 -27.83 -23.68 -19.03
CA ALA A 309 -27.76 -24.06 -17.62
C ALA A 309 -26.30 -24.34 -17.24
N ARG A 310 -25.79 -23.70 -16.17
CA ARG A 310 -24.42 -23.88 -15.69
C ARG A 310 -24.39 -23.95 -14.18
N ILE A 311 -23.67 -24.92 -13.64
CA ILE A 311 -23.34 -25.02 -12.21
C ILE A 311 -21.89 -24.62 -12.06
N TYR A 312 -21.58 -23.80 -11.07
CA TYR A 312 -20.21 -23.33 -10.86
C TYR A 312 -19.85 -23.16 -9.39
N PHE A 313 -18.56 -23.29 -9.14
CA PHE A 313 -17.89 -22.85 -7.93
C PHE A 313 -17.04 -21.63 -8.28
N SER A 314 -17.10 -20.59 -7.44
CA SER A 314 -16.24 -19.42 -7.53
C SER A 314 -15.64 -19.11 -6.17
N GLY A 315 -14.34 -18.84 -6.14
CA GLY A 315 -13.62 -18.47 -4.94
C GLY A 315 -12.80 -17.20 -5.15
N SER A 316 -12.73 -16.38 -4.10
CA SER A 316 -11.95 -15.13 -4.07
C SER A 316 -10.95 -15.15 -2.92
N ASN A 317 -9.74 -14.62 -3.16
CA ASN A 317 -8.63 -14.55 -2.20
C ASN A 317 -8.30 -15.91 -1.53
N LEU A 318 -8.35 -17.00 -2.30
CA LEU A 318 -8.26 -18.36 -1.76
C LEU A 318 -6.88 -18.68 -1.18
N LEU A 319 -5.81 -18.23 -1.82
CA LEU A 319 -4.43 -18.44 -1.39
C LEU A 319 -3.62 -17.15 -1.56
N THR A 320 -2.76 -16.84 -0.60
CA THR A 320 -1.79 -15.74 -0.66
C THR A 320 -0.45 -16.24 -0.16
N TRP A 321 0.56 -16.20 -1.03
CA TRP A 321 1.96 -16.31 -0.66
C TRP A 321 2.48 -14.89 -0.51
N LYS A 322 3.12 -14.59 0.61
CA LYS A 322 3.67 -13.28 0.92
C LYS A 322 5.03 -13.43 1.59
N SER A 323 5.79 -12.35 1.62
CA SER A 323 7.03 -12.27 2.40
C SER A 323 6.83 -12.80 3.82
N LYS A 324 7.83 -13.54 4.31
CA LYS A 324 7.82 -14.13 5.66
C LYS A 324 7.69 -13.07 6.75
N ASP A 325 8.30 -11.92 6.53
CA ASP A 325 8.34 -10.80 7.48
C ASP A 325 7.18 -9.82 7.28
N LEU A 326 6.20 -10.15 6.43
CA LEU A 326 4.95 -9.41 6.29
C LEU A 326 3.86 -10.05 7.15
N PHE A 327 3.53 -9.42 8.26
CA PHE A 327 2.58 -9.98 9.23
C PHE A 327 1.12 -9.64 8.94
N VAL A 328 0.88 -8.64 8.09
CA VAL A 328 -0.45 -8.12 7.73
C VAL A 328 -0.89 -8.57 6.33
N ASP A 329 -2.10 -8.21 5.89
CA ASP A 329 -2.51 -8.44 4.49
C ASP A 329 -1.58 -7.65 3.56
N PRO A 330 -1.09 -8.17 2.43
CA PRO A 330 -0.18 -7.43 1.55
C PRO A 330 -0.83 -6.27 0.79
N GLU A 331 -2.16 -6.20 0.69
CA GLU A 331 -2.83 -5.08 0.04
C GLU A 331 -2.86 -3.87 0.97
N MET A 332 -1.85 -3.00 0.79
CA MET A 332 -1.62 -1.81 1.61
C MET A 332 -2.39 -0.59 1.14
N ARG A 333 -2.57 0.36 2.06
CA ARG A 333 -2.97 1.73 1.74
C ARG A 333 -1.94 2.39 0.82
N VAL A 334 -2.38 3.41 0.08
CA VAL A 334 -1.54 4.16 -0.88
C VAL A 334 -0.34 4.87 -0.22
N ASP A 335 -0.44 5.21 1.06
CA ASP A 335 0.65 5.81 1.85
C ASP A 335 1.60 4.75 2.45
N GLY A 336 1.24 3.46 2.32
CA GLY A 336 1.97 2.32 2.83
C GLY A 336 2.05 2.27 4.35
N LEU A 337 1.19 2.99 5.08
CA LEU A 337 1.09 2.89 6.54
C LEU A 337 0.04 1.84 6.90
N CYS A 338 0.45 0.84 7.67
CA CYS A 338 -0.45 -0.18 8.22
C CYS A 338 -0.82 0.20 9.65
N THR A 339 -2.12 0.21 9.96
CA THR A 339 -2.62 0.52 11.30
C THR A 339 -3.46 -0.63 11.85
N PHE A 340 -4.77 -0.56 11.66
CA PHE A 340 -5.75 -1.57 12.07
C PHE A 340 -6.64 -1.92 10.88
N GLU A 341 -6.06 -2.45 9.82
CA GLU A 341 -6.86 -2.95 8.70
C GLU A 341 -7.36 -4.38 8.95
N THR A 342 -8.61 -4.62 8.61
CA THR A 342 -9.12 -5.98 8.47
C THR A 342 -8.67 -6.55 7.12
N PRO A 343 -8.10 -7.75 7.08
CA PRO A 343 -7.65 -8.36 5.83
C PRO A 343 -8.83 -8.62 4.88
N ALA A 344 -8.52 -8.72 3.59
CA ALA A 344 -9.52 -9.07 2.59
C ALA A 344 -10.14 -10.43 2.90
N LEU A 345 -11.47 -10.52 2.78
CA LEU A 345 -12.19 -11.77 3.05
C LEU A 345 -11.86 -12.83 1.99
N ARG A 346 -11.78 -14.08 2.45
CA ARG A 346 -11.83 -15.25 1.58
C ARG A 346 -13.28 -15.67 1.38
N THR A 347 -13.70 -15.76 0.13
CA THR A 347 -15.10 -16.07 -0.21
C THR A 347 -15.17 -17.34 -1.03
N TYR A 348 -16.19 -18.16 -0.73
CA TYR A 348 -16.54 -19.38 -1.46
C TYR A 348 -18.00 -19.24 -1.89
N THR A 349 -18.27 -19.40 -3.18
CA THR A 349 -19.59 -19.23 -3.76
C THR A 349 -19.92 -20.41 -4.65
N PHE A 350 -21.08 -21.02 -4.41
CA PHE A 350 -21.67 -22.02 -5.30
C PHE A 350 -22.86 -21.38 -5.98
N GLY A 351 -22.94 -21.50 -7.30
CA GLY A 351 -23.97 -20.85 -8.08
C GLY A 351 -24.52 -21.72 -9.20
N ILE A 352 -25.75 -21.40 -9.58
CA ILE A 352 -26.43 -21.95 -10.74
C ILE A 352 -26.85 -20.78 -11.61
N GLU A 353 -26.52 -20.83 -12.89
CA GLU A 353 -26.90 -19.85 -13.90
C GLU A 353 -27.88 -20.53 -14.86
N LEU A 354 -29.09 -19.96 -15.01
CA LEU A 354 -30.13 -20.44 -15.91
C LEU A 354 -30.54 -19.28 -16.84
N ASN A 355 -30.51 -19.54 -18.15
CA ASN A 355 -31.10 -18.64 -19.14
C ASN A 355 -32.22 -19.38 -19.87
N PHE A 356 -33.30 -18.66 -20.15
CA PHE A 356 -34.51 -19.15 -20.82
C PHE A 356 -34.45 -18.85 -22.32
#